data_AF-L7J7Y3-F1
#
_entry.id   AF-L7J7Y3-F1
#
_cell.length_a   1.000
_cell.length_b   1.000
_cell.length_c   1.000
_cell.angle_alpha   90.00
_cell.angle_beta   90.00
_cell.angle_gamma   90.00
#
_symmetry.space_group_name_H-M   'P 1'
#
loop_
_entity.id
_entity.type
_entity.pdbx_description
1 polymer ?
#
loop_
_entity_poly.entity_id
_entity_poly.type
_entity_poly.pdbx_seq_one_letter_code
_entity_poly.pdbx_strand_id
1 'polypeptide(L)'
;MTVTLESRDCRSLQDVVSKSRTQGISRFIDLPQILVWGDQSSGKSSVLEAISGMSFSAKGYLCIRFAAEVVLRKCNTVGTKIGIIPSSNRSDDEKKQLADFTCSTQDFDIGRAEQRRFLLQASNNYCALTRAAVNGVYGDQFFAITESDDQTPKRLRPAVLNSLPKFAEGMRLRGHSPIIREEADSDEGIDDEGNAHDPKQILRDEYLEQVKVLMQRSRGRELSGTSNPLIISELFAKQCKPWNGLIDALVKNIVDDADMTVQAAVTHVTDPPTAGALLRTVVAPEIATLGRAPSRVALKRIVVDVSVLAIESCLLSKPKGLLCPEVICDLDDDMVRHIAGESDEVTMERVRAAENLWVLETGAAELKALQRKPAISN
;
A
#
# COMPACT_ATOMS: atom_id res chain seq x y z
N MET A 1 0.19 15.23 -34.46
CA MET A 1 -0.05 14.75 -35.84
C MET A 1 -0.91 13.50 -35.76
N THR A 2 -2.22 13.65 -35.90
CA THR A 2 -3.17 12.54 -35.99
C THR A 2 -3.13 12.01 -37.42
N VAL A 3 -2.52 10.85 -37.63
CA VAL A 3 -2.52 10.19 -38.94
C VAL A 3 -3.92 9.62 -39.17
N THR A 4 -4.72 10.28 -40.00
CA THR A 4 -6.04 9.81 -40.40
C THR A 4 -5.89 8.68 -41.43
N LEU A 5 -5.86 7.43 -40.96
CA LEU A 5 -5.91 6.22 -41.79
C LEU A 5 -7.32 6.00 -42.35
N GLU A 6 -7.82 6.91 -43.19
CA GLU A 6 -9.24 6.89 -43.57
C GLU A 6 -9.53 7.11 -45.07
N SER A 7 -8.81 6.40 -45.96
CA SER A 7 -9.29 6.21 -47.34
C SER A 7 -10.54 5.31 -47.37
N ARG A 8 -11.56 5.68 -48.17
CA ARG A 8 -12.79 4.88 -48.37
C ARG A 8 -12.49 3.47 -48.89
N ASP A 9 -11.43 3.31 -49.69
CA ASP A 9 -11.06 2.02 -50.28
C ASP A 9 -10.46 1.05 -49.25
N CYS A 10 -9.67 1.58 -48.31
CA CYS A 10 -9.11 0.81 -47.19
C CYS A 10 -10.23 0.28 -46.27
N ARG A 11 -11.28 1.09 -46.06
CA ARG A 11 -12.46 0.70 -45.28
C ARG A 11 -13.32 -0.37 -45.95
N SER A 12 -13.35 -0.43 -47.29
CA SER A 12 -14.08 -1.46 -48.03
C SER A 12 -13.33 -2.80 -48.00
N LEU A 13 -12.00 -2.78 -48.07
CA LEU A 13 -11.16 -3.98 -47.96
C LEU A 13 -11.23 -4.63 -46.58
N GLN A 14 -11.25 -3.83 -45.50
CA GLN A 14 -11.41 -4.34 -44.14
C GLN A 14 -12.74 -5.10 -43.92
N ASP A 15 -13.81 -4.68 -44.60
CA ASP A 15 -15.10 -5.39 -44.55
C ASP A 15 -15.06 -6.75 -45.23
N VAL A 16 -14.42 -6.83 -46.39
CA VAL A 16 -14.28 -8.08 -47.15
C VAL A 16 -13.44 -9.07 -46.35
N VAL A 17 -12.35 -8.60 -45.74
CA VAL A 17 -11.50 -9.40 -44.84
C VAL A 17 -12.29 -9.87 -43.61
N SER A 18 -13.10 -8.99 -42.99
CA SER A 18 -13.92 -9.33 -41.83
C SER A 18 -15.02 -10.36 -42.16
N LYS A 19 -15.71 -10.20 -43.30
CA LYS A 19 -16.71 -11.16 -43.79
C LYS A 19 -16.09 -12.52 -44.09
N SER A 20 -14.91 -12.53 -44.72
CA SER A 20 -14.17 -13.75 -45.04
C SER A 20 -13.72 -14.50 -43.78
N ARG A 21 -13.28 -13.77 -42.73
CA ARG A 21 -12.92 -14.34 -41.43
C ARG A 21 -14.11 -15.00 -40.74
N THR A 22 -15.29 -14.40 -40.84
CA THR A 22 -16.54 -14.91 -40.23
C THR A 22 -17.07 -16.16 -40.94
N GLN A 23 -16.73 -16.34 -42.23
CA GLN A 23 -17.08 -17.52 -43.03
C GLN A 23 -16.08 -18.68 -42.90
N GLY A 24 -15.09 -18.58 -42.00
CA GLY A 24 -14.15 -19.68 -41.74
C GLY A 24 -13.03 -19.83 -42.79
N ILE A 25 -12.88 -18.86 -43.71
CA ILE A 25 -11.82 -18.86 -44.75
C ILE A 25 -10.41 -18.80 -44.14
N SER A 26 -10.31 -18.36 -42.88
CA SER A 26 -9.06 -18.39 -42.10
C SER A 26 -8.43 -19.78 -41.95
N ARG A 27 -9.15 -20.86 -42.26
CA ARG A 27 -8.61 -22.24 -42.30
C ARG A 27 -7.88 -22.59 -43.60
N PHE A 28 -8.07 -21.78 -44.64
CA PHE A 28 -7.57 -22.06 -46.00
C PHE A 28 -6.61 -20.99 -46.50
N ILE A 29 -6.68 -19.76 -45.97
CA ILE A 29 -5.84 -18.64 -46.37
C ILE A 29 -5.48 -17.80 -45.13
N ASP A 30 -4.20 -17.46 -45.00
CA ASP A 30 -3.71 -16.55 -43.96
C ASP A 30 -4.18 -15.13 -44.25
N LEU A 31 -5.07 -14.61 -43.39
CA LEU A 31 -5.56 -13.24 -43.45
C LEU A 31 -4.51 -12.29 -42.85
N PRO A 32 -4.40 -11.04 -43.35
CA PRO A 32 -3.42 -10.09 -42.82
C PRO A 32 -3.68 -9.79 -41.33
N GLN A 33 -2.65 -9.98 -40.50
CA GLN A 33 -2.65 -9.70 -39.06
C GLN A 33 -1.54 -8.71 -38.73
N ILE A 34 -1.83 -7.76 -37.84
CA ILE A 34 -0.83 -6.81 -37.33
C ILE A 34 -0.39 -7.30 -35.95
N LEU A 35 0.88 -7.67 -35.82
CA LEU A 35 1.50 -8.06 -34.56
C LEU A 35 2.33 -6.89 -34.00
N VAL A 36 1.98 -6.42 -32.80
CA VAL A 36 2.71 -5.36 -32.10
C VAL A 36 3.44 -5.97 -30.91
N TRP A 37 4.78 -6.02 -30.94
CA TRP A 37 5.63 -6.67 -29.93
C TRP A 37 6.84 -5.78 -29.53
N GLY A 38 7.44 -6.02 -28.36
CA GLY A 38 8.56 -5.23 -27.81
C GLY A 38 8.56 -5.10 -26.28
N ASP A 39 9.54 -4.39 -25.71
CA ASP A 39 9.77 -4.26 -24.26
C ASP A 39 8.70 -3.47 -23.49
N GLN A 40 8.50 -3.74 -22.19
CA GLN A 40 7.53 -3.01 -21.37
C GLN A 40 7.69 -1.49 -21.52
N SER A 41 6.57 -0.78 -21.71
CA SER A 41 6.54 0.69 -21.91
C SER A 41 7.09 1.23 -23.25
N SER A 42 7.33 0.39 -24.26
CA SER A 42 7.80 0.81 -25.60
C SER A 42 6.74 1.44 -26.52
N GLY A 43 5.57 1.85 -26.01
CA GLY A 43 4.50 2.49 -26.80
C GLY A 43 3.58 1.54 -27.60
N LYS A 44 3.65 0.22 -27.38
CA LYS A 44 2.78 -0.76 -28.06
C LYS A 44 1.29 -0.46 -27.89
N SER A 45 0.88 -0.15 -26.66
CA SER A 45 -0.50 0.21 -26.34
C SER A 45 -0.92 1.49 -27.05
N SER A 46 -0.02 2.45 -27.23
CA SER A 46 -0.27 3.69 -27.98
C SER A 46 -0.42 3.44 -29.49
N VAL A 47 0.31 2.47 -30.04
CA VAL A 47 0.13 2.03 -31.45
C VAL A 47 -1.23 1.34 -31.61
N LEU A 48 -1.60 0.45 -30.69
CA LEU A 48 -2.92 -0.18 -30.71
C LEU A 48 -4.05 0.84 -30.49
N GLU A 49 -3.86 1.84 -29.64
CA GLU A 49 -4.80 2.93 -29.41
C GLU A 49 -4.98 3.80 -30.67
N ALA A 50 -3.89 4.13 -31.35
CA ALA A 50 -3.94 4.89 -32.61
C ALA A 50 -4.64 4.13 -33.73
N ILE A 51 -4.49 2.79 -33.79
CA ILE A 51 -5.10 1.95 -34.82
C ILE A 51 -6.56 1.62 -34.50
N SER A 52 -6.87 1.34 -33.23
CA SER A 52 -8.19 0.88 -32.80
C SER A 52 -9.14 2.00 -32.35
N GLY A 53 -8.61 3.17 -32.04
CA GLY A 53 -9.36 4.26 -31.42
C GLY A 53 -9.79 3.99 -29.97
N MET A 54 -9.37 2.87 -29.37
CA MET A 54 -9.66 2.50 -27.99
C MET A 54 -8.49 2.90 -27.09
N SER A 55 -8.79 3.55 -25.96
CA SER A 55 -7.76 3.91 -24.99
C SER A 55 -7.28 2.71 -24.20
N PHE A 56 -5.96 2.50 -24.21
CA PHE A 56 -5.30 1.48 -23.40
C PHE A 56 -4.54 2.18 -22.27
N SER A 57 -4.80 1.79 -21.01
CA SER A 57 -4.15 2.43 -19.87
C SER A 57 -2.62 2.26 -19.94
N ALA A 58 -1.90 3.38 -20.00
CA ALA A 58 -0.44 3.43 -20.08
C ALA A 58 0.26 3.52 -18.71
N LYS A 59 -0.49 3.67 -17.60
CA LYS A 59 0.06 3.90 -16.26
C LYS A 59 -0.27 2.75 -15.30
N GLY A 60 0.77 2.17 -14.68
CA GLY A 60 0.66 1.23 -13.55
C GLY A 60 0.47 -0.24 -13.91
N TYR A 61 -0.18 -1.00 -13.02
CA TYR A 61 -0.38 -2.45 -13.13
C TYR A 61 -1.52 -2.89 -14.06
N LEU A 62 -2.30 -1.95 -14.60
CA LEU A 62 -3.39 -2.18 -15.56
C LEU A 62 -2.92 -2.35 -17.03
N CYS A 63 -1.62 -2.52 -17.27
CA CYS A 63 -1.15 -2.83 -18.62
C CYS A 63 -1.64 -4.22 -19.07
N ILE A 64 -1.78 -4.41 -20.38
CA ILE A 64 -2.17 -5.69 -20.99
C ILE A 64 -1.24 -6.80 -20.47
N ARG A 65 -1.73 -7.66 -19.56
CA ARG A 65 -0.96 -8.76 -18.93
C ARG A 65 -1.03 -10.07 -19.72
N PHE A 66 -2.02 -10.19 -20.58
CA PHE A 66 -2.28 -11.37 -21.40
C PHE A 66 -2.22 -11.00 -22.88
N ALA A 67 -1.95 -11.97 -23.75
CA ALA A 67 -2.08 -11.76 -25.18
C ALA A 67 -3.52 -11.29 -25.50
N ALA A 68 -3.65 -10.05 -25.97
CA ALA A 68 -4.94 -9.44 -26.27
C ALA A 68 -5.15 -9.38 -27.79
N GLU A 69 -6.27 -9.92 -28.25
CA GLU A 69 -6.70 -9.79 -29.65
C GLU A 69 -7.75 -8.67 -29.73
N VAL A 70 -7.49 -7.66 -30.57
CA VAL A 70 -8.44 -6.59 -30.86
C VAL A 70 -9.05 -6.85 -32.23
N VAL A 71 -10.38 -7.04 -32.28
CA VAL A 71 -11.10 -7.30 -33.53
C VAL A 71 -12.09 -6.18 -33.79
N LEU A 72 -11.76 -5.30 -34.74
CA LEU A 72 -12.67 -4.26 -35.23
C LEU A 72 -13.59 -4.84 -36.30
N ARG A 73 -14.90 -4.63 -36.16
CA ARG A 73 -15.90 -5.06 -37.15
C ARG A 73 -16.91 -3.94 -37.38
N LYS A 74 -17.40 -3.80 -38.62
CA LYS A 74 -18.54 -2.92 -38.88
C LYS A 74 -19.83 -3.56 -38.37
N CYS A 75 -20.60 -2.78 -37.63
CA CYS A 75 -21.90 -3.15 -37.10
C CYS A 75 -22.83 -1.94 -37.16
N ASN A 76 -24.14 -2.17 -37.27
CA ASN A 76 -25.14 -1.09 -37.26
C ASN A 76 -25.31 -0.47 -35.86
N THR A 77 -24.78 -1.13 -34.83
CA THR A 77 -24.76 -0.68 -33.45
C THR A 77 -23.32 -0.58 -32.95
N VAL A 78 -22.99 0.51 -32.28
CA VAL A 78 -21.70 0.66 -31.60
C VAL A 78 -21.72 -0.20 -30.35
N GLY A 79 -20.77 -1.12 -30.21
CA GLY A 79 -20.67 -1.98 -29.05
C GLY A 79 -19.33 -2.72 -29.00
N THR A 80 -18.88 -2.98 -27.78
CA THR A 80 -17.68 -3.79 -27.51
C THR A 80 -18.12 -5.11 -26.90
N LYS A 81 -17.60 -6.21 -27.45
CA LYS A 81 -17.75 -7.55 -26.88
C LYS A 81 -16.40 -7.99 -26.32
N ILE A 82 -16.36 -8.27 -25.02
CA ILE A 82 -15.18 -8.77 -24.32
C ILE A 82 -15.39 -10.26 -24.06
N GLY A 83 -14.37 -11.08 -24.32
CA GLY A 83 -14.40 -12.51 -24.06
C GLY A 83 -12.99 -13.09 -23.95
N ILE A 84 -12.88 -14.27 -23.33
CA ILE A 84 -11.60 -14.96 -23.18
C ILE A 84 -11.55 -16.10 -24.19
N ILE A 85 -10.48 -16.17 -24.99
CA ILE A 85 -10.22 -17.28 -25.91
C ILE A 85 -9.35 -18.31 -25.15
N PRO A 86 -9.89 -19.48 -24.77
CA PRO A 86 -9.12 -20.46 -24.01
C PRO A 86 -8.06 -21.15 -24.88
N SER A 87 -6.92 -21.49 -24.27
CA SER A 87 -5.88 -22.29 -24.93
C SER A 87 -6.34 -23.73 -25.18
N SER A 88 -5.89 -24.32 -26.29
CA SER A 88 -6.14 -25.73 -26.63
C SER A 88 -5.63 -26.72 -25.58
N ASN A 89 -4.67 -26.32 -24.75
CA ASN A 89 -4.03 -27.16 -23.75
C ASN A 89 -4.78 -27.22 -22.39
N ARG A 90 -5.90 -26.50 -22.21
CA ARG A 90 -6.70 -26.53 -20.95
C ARG A 90 -7.72 -27.68 -20.94
N SER A 91 -8.22 -28.02 -19.75
CA SER A 91 -9.29 -29.01 -19.59
C SER A 91 -10.59 -28.55 -20.25
N ASP A 92 -11.46 -29.50 -20.62
CA ASP A 92 -12.72 -29.18 -21.30
C ASP A 92 -13.70 -28.37 -20.42
N ASP A 93 -13.62 -28.56 -19.10
CA ASP A 93 -14.42 -27.79 -18.13
C ASP A 93 -13.94 -26.34 -18.02
N GLU A 94 -12.63 -26.10 -17.95
CA GLU A 94 -12.07 -24.74 -17.94
C GLU A 94 -12.30 -24.02 -19.27
N LYS A 95 -12.19 -24.73 -20.39
CA LYS A 95 -12.49 -24.16 -21.72
C LYS A 95 -13.92 -23.65 -21.80
N LYS A 96 -14.89 -24.40 -21.27
CA LYS A 96 -16.29 -23.98 -21.20
C LYS A 96 -16.45 -22.75 -20.31
N GLN A 97 -15.93 -22.78 -19.08
CA GLN A 97 -16.01 -21.64 -18.16
C GLN A 97 -15.44 -20.34 -18.75
N LEU A 98 -14.30 -20.41 -19.44
CA LEU A 98 -13.66 -19.25 -20.04
C LEU A 98 -14.38 -18.75 -21.30
N ALA A 99 -14.96 -19.67 -22.08
CA ALA A 99 -15.76 -19.33 -23.26
C ALA A 99 -17.12 -18.70 -22.88
N ASP A 100 -17.68 -19.12 -21.74
CA ASP A 100 -18.93 -18.57 -21.19
C ASP A 100 -18.74 -17.14 -20.67
N PHE A 101 -17.50 -16.71 -20.40
CA PHE A 101 -17.21 -15.32 -20.08
C PHE A 101 -17.41 -14.42 -21.31
N THR A 102 -18.55 -13.73 -21.37
CA THR A 102 -18.86 -12.69 -22.35
C THR A 102 -19.41 -11.47 -21.65
N CYS A 103 -18.84 -10.29 -21.93
CA CYS A 103 -19.31 -9.02 -21.37
C CYS A 103 -19.52 -7.98 -22.49
N SER A 104 -20.57 -7.15 -22.38
CA SER A 104 -20.90 -6.10 -23.33
C SER A 104 -20.74 -4.70 -22.71
N THR A 105 -20.43 -3.69 -23.51
CA THR A 105 -20.35 -2.28 -23.04
C THR A 105 -21.67 -1.70 -22.52
N GLN A 106 -22.82 -2.34 -22.78
CA GLN A 106 -24.11 -1.87 -22.22
C GLN A 106 -24.28 -2.26 -20.75
N ASP A 107 -23.44 -3.18 -20.25
CA ASP A 107 -23.42 -3.64 -18.86
C ASP A 107 -22.40 -2.86 -18.00
N PHE A 108 -21.62 -1.95 -18.60
CA PHE A 108 -20.62 -1.14 -17.91
C PHE A 108 -21.26 0.09 -17.28
N ASP A 109 -21.43 0.04 -15.98
CA ASP A 109 -21.67 1.23 -15.16
C ASP A 109 -20.36 2.02 -15.08
N ILE A 110 -20.23 3.03 -15.97
CA ILE A 110 -19.02 3.84 -16.16
C ILE A 110 -18.52 4.41 -14.83
N GLY A 111 -19.44 4.80 -13.93
CA GLY A 111 -19.10 5.28 -12.59
C GLY A 111 -18.35 4.25 -11.76
N ARG A 112 -18.75 2.98 -11.79
CA ARG A 112 -18.07 1.90 -11.04
C ARG A 112 -16.67 1.62 -11.56
N ALA A 113 -16.50 1.63 -12.88
CA ALA A 113 -15.18 1.43 -13.49
C ALA A 113 -14.23 2.60 -13.17
N GLU A 114 -14.75 3.82 -13.13
CA GLU A 114 -13.99 5.01 -12.74
C GLU A 114 -13.63 5.03 -11.26
N GLN A 115 -14.55 4.64 -10.36
CA GLN A 115 -14.30 4.49 -8.93
C GLN A 115 -13.18 3.48 -8.65
N ARG A 116 -13.26 2.29 -9.25
CA ARG A 116 -12.19 1.30 -9.15
C ARG A 116 -10.88 1.84 -9.70
N ARG A 117 -10.90 2.48 -10.87
CA ARG A 117 -9.69 3.08 -11.44
C ARG A 117 -9.06 4.13 -10.52
N PHE A 118 -9.88 4.97 -9.89
CA PHE A 118 -9.41 5.97 -8.93
C PHE A 118 -8.76 5.30 -7.70
N LEU A 119 -9.44 4.34 -7.07
CA LEU A 119 -8.89 3.59 -5.93
C LEU A 119 -7.60 2.87 -6.31
N LEU A 120 -7.55 2.30 -7.51
CA LEU A 120 -6.37 1.65 -8.05
C LEU A 120 -5.19 2.63 -8.23
N GLN A 121 -5.45 3.81 -8.79
CA GLN A 121 -4.45 4.87 -8.88
C GLN A 121 -3.98 5.34 -7.50
N ALA A 122 -4.91 5.48 -6.56
CA ALA A 122 -4.60 5.83 -5.18
C ALA A 122 -3.69 4.77 -4.53
N SER A 123 -4.02 3.49 -4.63
CA SER A 123 -3.17 2.41 -4.12
C SER A 123 -1.75 2.42 -4.70
N ASN A 124 -1.59 2.68 -6.00
CA ASN A 124 -0.26 2.82 -6.59
C ASN A 124 0.57 3.90 -5.91
N ASN A 125 -0.03 5.08 -5.79
CA ASN A 125 0.63 6.24 -5.21
C ASN A 125 0.95 5.99 -3.74
N TYR A 126 0.01 5.39 -2.99
CA TYR A 126 0.23 4.95 -1.62
C TYR A 126 1.42 3.99 -1.52
N CYS A 127 1.45 2.91 -2.32
CA CYS A 127 2.54 1.94 -2.30
C CYS A 127 3.89 2.58 -2.63
N ALA A 128 3.91 3.55 -3.56
CA ALA A 128 5.11 4.30 -3.90
C ALA A 128 5.59 5.17 -2.71
N LEU A 129 4.68 5.94 -2.10
CA LEU A 129 4.98 6.79 -0.95
C LEU A 129 5.41 5.96 0.26
N THR A 130 4.69 4.91 0.62
CA THR A 130 5.04 4.07 1.77
C THR A 130 6.37 3.36 1.56
N ARG A 131 6.67 2.91 0.33
CA ARG A 131 7.98 2.35 -0.01
C ARG A 131 9.09 3.39 0.11
N ALA A 132 8.86 4.61 -0.37
CA ALA A 132 9.77 5.75 -0.25
C ALA A 132 10.03 6.12 1.23
N ALA A 133 8.96 6.19 2.05
CA ALA A 133 9.01 6.51 3.48
C ALA A 133 9.88 5.51 4.27
N VAL A 134 9.75 4.22 3.95
CA VAL A 134 10.50 3.12 4.55
C VAL A 134 11.97 3.08 4.07
N ASN A 135 12.17 3.23 2.77
CA ASN A 135 13.50 3.09 2.16
C ASN A 135 14.38 4.34 2.33
N GLY A 136 13.81 5.47 2.77
CA GLY A 136 14.55 6.71 2.97
C GLY A 136 14.69 7.57 1.73
N VAL A 137 13.80 7.43 0.74
CA VAL A 137 13.84 8.17 -0.52
C VAL A 137 12.75 9.25 -0.50
N TYR A 138 13.13 10.51 -0.30
CA TYR A 138 12.18 11.60 -0.04
C TYR A 138 12.04 12.59 -1.20
N GLY A 139 11.97 12.09 -2.44
CA GLY A 139 11.88 12.94 -3.63
C GLY A 139 10.49 13.54 -3.87
N ASP A 140 9.45 13.01 -3.24
CA ASP A 140 8.06 13.46 -3.43
C ASP A 140 7.71 14.67 -2.55
N GLN A 141 6.83 15.56 -3.05
CA GLN A 141 6.34 16.74 -2.32
C GLN A 141 5.68 16.36 -0.99
N PHE A 142 5.08 15.17 -0.90
CA PHE A 142 4.56 14.61 0.34
C PHE A 142 5.58 14.66 1.50
N PHE A 143 6.87 14.48 1.21
CA PHE A 143 7.92 14.48 2.23
C PHE A 143 8.55 15.84 2.49
N ALA A 144 8.07 16.92 1.85
CA ALA A 144 8.59 18.26 2.08
C ALA A 144 8.37 18.66 3.55
N ILE A 145 9.43 19.16 4.20
CA ILE A 145 9.35 19.68 5.56
C ILE A 145 8.87 21.12 5.45
N THR A 146 7.71 21.41 6.02
CA THR A 146 7.15 22.76 6.12
C THR A 146 7.29 23.28 7.54
N GLU A 147 7.41 24.60 7.72
CA GLU A 147 7.52 25.21 9.08
C GLU A 147 6.28 24.94 9.97
N SER A 148 5.16 24.56 9.35
CA SER A 148 3.92 24.15 9.99
C SER A 148 3.79 22.62 10.19
N ASP A 149 4.87 21.84 10.05
CA ASP A 149 4.78 20.39 10.28
C ASP A 149 4.51 20.14 11.77
N ASP A 150 3.23 19.93 12.09
CA ASP A 150 2.82 19.16 13.26
C ASP A 150 3.66 17.88 13.27
N GLN A 151 4.10 17.44 14.45
CA GLN A 151 5.08 16.38 14.71
C GLN A 151 4.78 14.99 14.11
N THR A 152 3.79 14.89 13.21
CA THR A 152 3.41 13.74 12.40
C THR A 152 4.60 13.22 11.58
N PRO A 153 5.04 11.98 11.83
CA PRO A 153 6.14 11.38 11.07
C PRO A 153 5.66 11.03 9.65
N LYS A 154 5.80 11.95 8.69
CA LYS A 154 5.66 11.62 7.25
C LYS A 154 6.80 10.72 6.77
N ARG A 155 7.97 10.86 7.40
CA ARG A 155 9.17 10.06 7.13
C ARG A 155 9.30 9.00 8.22
N LEU A 156 8.96 7.76 7.88
CA LEU A 156 8.95 6.65 8.84
C LEU A 156 10.37 6.21 9.26
N ARG A 157 11.31 6.10 8.31
CA ARG A 157 12.69 5.66 8.61
C ARG A 157 13.39 6.51 9.68
N PRO A 158 13.37 7.86 9.63
CA PRO A 158 13.99 8.70 10.65
C PRO A 158 13.23 8.68 11.96
N ALA A 159 11.89 8.57 11.96
CA ALA A 159 11.10 8.44 13.18
C ALA A 159 11.51 7.18 13.97
N VAL A 160 11.60 6.04 13.27
CA VAL A 160 12.14 4.79 13.82
C VAL A 160 13.57 4.96 14.33
N LEU A 161 14.46 5.54 13.51
CA LEU A 161 15.87 5.72 13.89
C LEU A 161 16.02 6.63 15.11
N ASN A 162 15.16 7.64 15.27
CA ASN A 162 15.17 8.54 16.43
C ASN A 162 14.60 7.89 17.70
N SER A 163 13.78 6.86 17.56
CA SER A 163 13.26 6.06 18.69
C SER A 163 14.30 5.09 19.26
N LEU A 164 15.28 4.65 18.46
CA LEU A 164 16.32 3.72 18.88
C LEU A 164 17.27 4.26 19.97
N PRO A 165 17.83 5.49 19.88
CA PRO A 165 18.62 6.09 20.96
C PRO A 165 17.84 6.19 22.27
N LYS A 166 16.55 6.56 22.22
CA LYS A 166 15.68 6.64 23.40
C LYS A 166 15.52 5.27 24.06
N PHE A 167 15.37 4.22 23.25
CA PHE A 167 15.33 2.85 23.75
C PHE A 167 16.67 2.41 24.34
N ALA A 168 17.79 2.71 23.68
CA ALA A 168 19.12 2.39 24.18
C ALA A 168 19.39 3.05 25.55
N GLU A 169 18.99 4.31 25.70
CA GLU A 169 19.08 5.01 26.99
C GLU A 169 18.15 4.40 28.04
N GLY A 170 16.91 4.04 27.65
CA GLY A 170 16.00 3.31 28.52
C GLY A 170 16.56 1.95 28.99
N MET A 171 17.27 1.23 28.12
CA MET A 171 17.96 -0.02 28.46
C MET A 171 19.15 0.23 29.38
N ARG A 172 19.91 1.31 29.17
CA ARG A 172 21.06 1.68 30.01
C ARG A 172 20.63 2.01 31.45
N LEU A 173 19.59 2.84 31.59
CA LEU A 173 19.12 3.33 32.88
C LEU A 173 18.19 2.35 33.60
N ARG A 174 17.33 1.64 32.87
CA ARG A 174 16.22 0.85 33.45
C ARG A 174 16.18 -0.61 32.96
N GLY A 175 17.15 -1.04 32.17
CA GLY A 175 17.21 -2.42 31.68
C GLY A 175 17.60 -3.43 32.76
N HIS A 176 18.26 -3.00 33.84
CA HIS A 176 18.62 -3.88 34.95
C HIS A 176 17.56 -3.80 36.06
N SER A 177 17.26 -4.94 36.70
CA SER A 177 16.21 -5.00 37.72
C SER A 177 16.59 -4.35 39.07
N PRO A 178 17.75 -4.66 39.68
CA PRO A 178 18.23 -3.92 40.85
C PRO A 178 19.54 -3.16 40.58
N ILE A 179 19.68 -1.98 41.21
CA ILE A 179 20.96 -1.26 41.35
C ILE A 179 21.61 -1.74 42.64
N ILE A 180 22.82 -2.30 42.56
CA ILE A 180 23.56 -2.81 43.73
C ILE A 180 24.47 -1.70 44.26
N ARG A 181 24.27 -1.29 45.52
CA ARG A 181 25.12 -0.30 46.21
C ARG A 181 26.03 -0.99 47.24
N GLU A 182 27.26 -0.48 47.40
CA GLU A 182 28.25 -1.04 48.34
C GLU A 182 28.10 -0.52 49.77
N GLU A 183 27.68 0.74 49.95
CA GLU A 183 27.51 1.37 51.26
C GLU A 183 26.11 1.99 51.37
N ALA A 184 25.56 2.06 52.59
CA ALA A 184 24.40 2.87 52.88
C ALA A 184 24.88 4.31 53.00
N ASP A 185 24.75 5.08 51.92
CA ASP A 185 25.20 6.47 51.90
C ASP A 185 24.63 7.23 53.10
N SER A 186 25.52 7.78 53.91
CA SER A 186 25.17 8.71 54.96
C SER A 186 24.70 10.01 54.31
N ASP A 187 23.41 10.31 54.43
CA ASP A 187 22.87 11.67 54.33
C ASP A 187 22.91 12.33 52.94
N GLU A 188 22.31 11.70 51.93
CA GLU A 188 21.58 12.47 50.91
C GLU A 188 20.10 12.09 51.00
N GLY A 189 19.27 13.10 51.28
CA GLY A 189 17.85 12.95 51.53
C GLY A 189 17.19 12.12 50.43
N ILE A 190 16.45 11.09 50.84
CA ILE A 190 15.63 10.27 49.97
C ILE A 190 14.55 11.19 49.39
N ASP A 191 14.82 11.79 48.24
CA ASP A 191 13.81 12.19 47.28
C ASP A 191 13.16 10.91 46.75
N ASP A 192 12.17 10.44 47.51
CA ASP A 192 11.16 9.43 47.14
C ASP A 192 10.22 9.98 46.05
N GLU A 193 10.80 10.66 45.04
CA GLU A 193 10.18 11.02 43.77
C GLU A 193 10.72 10.14 42.63
N GLY A 194 11.37 9.03 42.97
CA GLY A 194 11.73 7.99 42.01
C GLY A 194 10.47 7.47 41.33
N ASN A 195 10.37 7.69 40.01
CA ASN A 195 9.23 7.27 39.22
C ASN A 195 9.03 5.76 39.40
N ALA A 196 7.79 5.25 39.49
CA ALA A 196 7.49 3.84 39.79
C ALA A 196 8.13 2.80 38.84
N HIS A 197 8.76 3.30 37.77
CA HIS A 197 9.46 2.56 36.73
C HIS A 197 10.98 2.46 36.90
N ASP A 198 11.57 3.09 37.93
CA ASP A 198 13.01 3.06 38.14
C ASP A 198 13.48 1.79 38.88
N PRO A 199 14.71 1.31 38.62
CA PRO A 199 15.22 0.10 39.26
C PRO A 199 15.31 0.27 40.78
N LYS A 200 14.84 -0.75 41.50
CA LYS A 200 14.93 -0.74 42.96
C LYS A 200 16.40 -0.81 43.40
N GLN A 201 16.76 0.01 44.36
CA GLN A 201 18.09 -0.04 44.96
C GLN A 201 18.14 -1.15 46.01
N ILE A 202 19.20 -1.96 46.00
CA ILE A 202 19.44 -3.06 46.96
C ILE A 202 20.89 -2.98 47.43
N LEU A 203 21.12 -3.15 48.72
CA LEU A 203 22.47 -3.21 49.28
C LEU A 203 23.16 -4.53 48.89
N ARG A 204 24.48 -4.48 48.70
CA ARG A 204 25.28 -5.64 48.28
C ARG A 204 25.09 -6.86 49.19
N ASP A 205 25.04 -6.66 50.49
CA ASP A 205 24.87 -7.75 51.46
C ASP A 205 23.50 -8.42 51.36
N GLU A 206 22.44 -7.62 51.19
CA GLU A 206 21.08 -8.14 50.99
C GLU A 206 20.98 -8.90 49.65
N TYR A 207 21.59 -8.37 48.59
CA TYR A 207 21.64 -9.04 47.30
C TYR A 207 22.39 -10.38 47.38
N LEU A 208 23.52 -10.43 48.09
CA LEU A 208 24.29 -11.65 48.30
C LEU A 208 23.50 -12.72 49.05
N GLU A 209 22.69 -12.34 50.05
CA GLU A 209 21.79 -13.29 50.72
C GLU A 209 20.72 -13.85 49.77
N GLN A 210 20.13 -13.01 48.90
CA GLN A 210 19.22 -13.49 47.87
C GLN A 210 19.90 -14.46 46.88
N VAL A 211 21.15 -14.19 46.51
CA VAL A 211 21.97 -15.08 45.67
C VAL A 211 22.28 -16.40 46.39
N LYS A 212 22.64 -16.38 47.68
CA LYS A 212 22.90 -17.61 48.47
C LYS A 212 21.66 -18.50 48.57
N VAL A 213 20.49 -17.91 48.82
CA VAL A 213 19.22 -18.65 48.84
C VAL A 213 18.93 -19.25 47.46
N LEU A 214 19.18 -18.50 46.39
CA LEU A 214 19.04 -19.01 45.04
C LEU A 214 20.01 -20.16 44.77
N MET A 215 21.30 -20.01 45.11
CA MET A 215 22.34 -21.05 45.01
C MET A 215 21.91 -22.36 45.69
N GLN A 216 21.29 -22.26 46.88
CA GLN A 216 20.81 -23.43 47.62
C GLN A 216 19.62 -24.12 46.92
N ARG A 217 18.70 -23.34 46.34
CA ARG A 217 17.51 -23.85 45.64
C ARG A 217 17.81 -24.40 44.25
N SER A 218 18.81 -23.84 43.56
CA SER A 218 19.24 -24.24 42.23
C SER A 218 20.31 -25.35 42.25
N ARG A 219 20.59 -25.97 43.42
CA ARG A 219 21.58 -27.05 43.54
C ARG A 219 21.23 -28.22 42.64
N GLY A 220 22.12 -28.50 41.68
CA GLY A 220 22.04 -29.64 40.78
C GLY A 220 22.93 -30.81 41.24
N ARG A 221 23.70 -31.38 40.31
CA ARG A 221 24.60 -32.54 40.55
C ARG A 221 25.99 -32.12 41.06
N GLU A 222 26.14 -30.92 41.59
CA GLU A 222 27.44 -30.36 41.95
C GLU A 222 27.96 -30.89 43.28
N LEU A 223 29.28 -31.01 43.37
CA LEU A 223 29.98 -31.33 44.60
C LEU A 223 30.05 -30.09 45.51
N SER A 224 30.14 -30.31 46.81
CA SER A 224 30.32 -29.23 47.78
C SER A 224 31.60 -28.45 47.46
N GLY A 225 31.47 -27.16 47.13
CA GLY A 225 32.59 -26.25 46.86
C GLY A 225 32.75 -25.81 45.40
N THR A 226 32.01 -26.41 44.46
CA THR A 226 31.95 -25.93 43.06
C THR A 226 30.76 -25.01 42.83
N SER A 227 30.90 -24.00 41.97
CA SER A 227 29.80 -23.09 41.60
C SER A 227 28.94 -23.68 40.48
N ASN A 228 27.63 -23.52 40.59
CA ASN A 228 26.68 -23.88 39.54
C ASN A 228 26.80 -22.87 38.39
N PRO A 229 27.28 -23.22 37.19
CA PRO A 229 27.29 -22.28 36.06
C PRO A 229 25.88 -21.87 35.61
N LEU A 230 24.85 -22.66 35.91
CA LEU A 230 23.45 -22.34 35.59
C LEU A 230 22.88 -21.21 36.46
N ILE A 231 23.48 -20.89 37.61
CA ILE A 231 23.01 -19.77 38.43
C ILE A 231 23.14 -18.43 37.71
N ILE A 232 24.18 -18.29 36.90
CA ILE A 232 24.41 -17.08 36.10
C ILE A 232 23.24 -16.88 35.13
N SER A 233 22.71 -17.96 34.55
CA SER A 233 21.54 -17.89 33.67
C SER A 233 20.26 -17.48 34.41
N GLU A 234 20.05 -17.95 35.65
CA GLU A 234 18.90 -17.56 36.47
C GLU A 234 19.00 -16.11 36.97
N LEU A 235 20.19 -15.68 37.37
CA LEU A 235 20.47 -14.30 37.77
C LEU A 235 20.29 -13.34 36.59
N PHE A 236 20.80 -13.72 35.42
CA PHE A 236 20.61 -12.97 34.18
C PHE A 236 19.12 -12.87 33.81
N ALA A 237 18.38 -13.97 33.88
CA ALA A 237 16.93 -13.97 33.65
C ALA A 237 16.17 -13.06 34.62
N LYS A 238 16.59 -13.01 35.90
CA LYS A 238 16.03 -12.06 36.88
C LYS A 238 16.38 -10.61 36.53
N GLN A 239 17.60 -10.34 36.09
CA GLN A 239 18.05 -8.99 35.74
C GLN A 239 17.33 -8.45 34.49
N CYS A 240 16.99 -9.32 33.54
CA CYS A 240 16.31 -8.97 32.29
C CYS A 240 14.78 -8.85 32.41
N LYS A 241 14.20 -9.03 33.61
CA LYS A 241 12.74 -8.90 33.81
C LYS A 241 12.13 -7.59 33.25
N PRO A 242 12.78 -6.41 33.36
CA PRO A 242 12.24 -5.15 32.84
C PRO A 242 12.22 -5.06 31.31
N TRP A 243 12.98 -5.89 30.60
CA TRP A 243 13.19 -5.75 29.16
C TRP A 243 11.88 -5.88 28.37
N ASN A 244 10.98 -6.77 28.78
CA ASN A 244 9.69 -6.92 28.09
C ASN A 244 8.92 -5.59 28.05
N GLY A 245 8.87 -4.83 29.15
CA GLY A 245 8.17 -3.55 29.17
C GLY A 245 8.84 -2.49 28.30
N LEU A 246 10.18 -2.45 28.26
CA LEU A 246 10.93 -1.54 27.38
C LEU A 246 10.73 -1.88 25.91
N ILE A 247 10.70 -3.17 25.59
CA ILE A 247 10.46 -3.68 24.24
C ILE A 247 9.03 -3.38 23.79
N ASP A 248 8.04 -3.64 24.65
CA ASP A 248 6.64 -3.36 24.36
C ASP A 248 6.41 -1.85 24.12
N ALA A 249 7.09 -0.99 24.89
CA ALA A 249 7.07 0.45 24.69
C ALA A 249 7.70 0.88 23.35
N LEU A 250 8.85 0.29 22.98
CA LEU A 250 9.48 0.55 21.68
C LEU A 250 8.58 0.12 20.53
N VAL A 251 8.02 -1.08 20.60
CA VAL A 251 7.10 -1.60 19.58
C VAL A 251 5.90 -0.68 19.45
N LYS A 252 5.28 -0.28 20.57
CA LYS A 252 4.15 0.64 20.57
C LYS A 252 4.48 1.96 19.85
N ASN A 253 5.60 2.59 20.20
CA ASN A 253 6.01 3.85 19.57
C ASN A 253 6.21 3.69 18.05
N ILE A 254 6.84 2.59 17.60
CA ILE A 254 7.04 2.36 16.16
C ILE A 254 5.72 2.09 15.44
N VAL A 255 4.78 1.38 16.07
CA VAL A 255 3.45 1.14 15.50
C VAL A 255 2.66 2.44 15.40
N ASP A 256 2.70 3.28 16.43
CA ASP A 256 2.06 4.58 16.44
C ASP A 256 2.65 5.50 15.35
N ASP A 257 3.99 5.54 15.22
CA ASP A 257 4.66 6.29 14.14
C ASP A 257 4.25 5.77 12.74
N ALA A 258 4.16 4.45 12.57
CA ALA A 258 3.76 3.84 11.31
C ALA A 258 2.29 4.14 10.96
N ASP A 259 1.39 4.08 11.94
CA ASP A 259 -0.03 4.44 11.77
C ASP A 259 -0.18 5.89 11.33
N MET A 260 0.51 6.81 12.00
CA MET A 260 0.53 8.23 11.61
C MET A 260 1.06 8.44 10.19
N THR A 261 2.15 7.77 9.79
CA THR A 261 2.65 7.85 8.41
C THR A 261 1.62 7.33 7.41
N VAL A 262 0.97 6.20 7.71
CA VAL A 262 -0.03 5.60 6.81
C VAL A 262 -1.25 6.50 6.67
N GLN A 263 -1.77 7.05 7.77
CA GLN A 263 -2.87 8.01 7.75
C GLN A 263 -2.55 9.24 6.91
N ALA A 264 -1.35 9.81 7.07
CA ALA A 264 -0.88 10.93 6.25
C ALA A 264 -0.78 10.56 4.77
N ALA A 265 -0.24 9.39 4.45
CA ALA A 265 -0.09 8.92 3.06
C ALA A 265 -1.45 8.68 2.38
N VAL A 266 -2.43 8.10 3.08
CA VAL A 266 -3.78 7.90 2.54
C VAL A 266 -4.46 9.25 2.30
N THR A 267 -4.41 10.15 3.28
CA THR A 267 -5.03 11.49 3.18
C THR A 267 -4.41 12.36 2.09
N HIS A 268 -3.13 12.15 1.76
CA HIS A 268 -2.48 12.84 0.64
C HIS A 268 -2.92 12.30 -0.72
N VAL A 269 -3.25 11.02 -0.80
CA VAL A 269 -3.51 10.32 -2.06
C VAL A 269 -4.99 10.29 -2.43
N THR A 270 -5.88 10.37 -1.44
CA THR A 270 -7.34 10.36 -1.62
C THR A 270 -7.98 11.61 -1.03
N ASP A 271 -9.21 11.91 -1.45
CA ASP A 271 -10.04 12.93 -0.82
C ASP A 271 -10.42 12.55 0.63
N PRO A 272 -10.73 13.52 1.51
CA PRO A 272 -11.00 13.27 2.93
C PRO A 272 -12.08 12.21 3.24
N PRO A 273 -13.25 12.17 2.55
CA PRO A 273 -14.24 11.14 2.84
C PRO A 273 -13.78 9.74 2.42
N THR A 274 -13.15 9.62 1.24
CA THR A 274 -12.56 8.34 0.80
C THR A 274 -11.43 7.89 1.73
N ALA A 275 -10.59 8.82 2.20
CA ALA A 275 -9.52 8.55 3.15
C ALA A 275 -10.07 7.97 4.46
N GLY A 276 -11.11 8.60 5.02
CA GLY A 276 -11.77 8.12 6.24
C GLY A 276 -12.36 6.73 6.09
N ALA A 277 -12.99 6.44 4.95
CA ALA A 277 -13.52 5.12 4.65
C ALA A 277 -12.40 4.07 4.56
N LEU A 278 -11.35 4.32 3.77
CA LEU A 278 -10.21 3.40 3.62
C LEU A 278 -9.48 3.13 4.93
N LEU A 279 -9.28 4.18 5.74
CA LEU A 279 -8.60 4.05 7.03
C LEU A 279 -9.41 3.17 7.98
N ARG A 280 -10.73 3.30 7.99
CA ARG A 280 -11.61 2.54 8.86
C ARG A 280 -11.83 1.10 8.41
N THR A 281 -11.96 0.86 7.11
CA THR A 281 -12.33 -0.46 6.55
C THR A 281 -11.12 -1.35 6.29
N VAL A 282 -10.01 -0.79 5.79
CA VAL A 282 -8.84 -1.58 5.36
C VAL A 282 -7.67 -1.43 6.31
N VAL A 283 -7.34 -0.22 6.74
CA VAL A 283 -6.08 0.04 7.46
C VAL A 283 -6.18 -0.29 8.95
N ALA A 284 -7.22 0.17 9.64
CA ALA A 284 -7.43 -0.06 11.08
C ALA A 284 -7.39 -1.55 11.51
N PRO A 285 -8.07 -2.49 10.83
CA PRO A 285 -7.99 -3.90 11.22
C PRO A 285 -6.57 -4.46 11.07
N GLU A 286 -5.87 -4.12 10.00
CA GLU A 286 -4.51 -4.61 9.74
C GLU A 286 -3.48 -4.06 10.73
N ILE A 287 -3.54 -2.77 11.08
CA ILE A 287 -2.67 -2.18 12.11
C ILE A 287 -2.96 -2.80 13.49
N ALA A 288 -4.22 -3.10 13.79
CA ALA A 288 -4.58 -3.80 15.03
C ALA A 288 -3.99 -5.22 15.10
N THR A 289 -3.81 -5.92 13.97
CA THR A 289 -3.08 -7.20 13.96
C THR A 289 -1.58 -6.99 14.14
N LEU A 290 -1.03 -5.88 13.63
CA LEU A 290 0.39 -5.54 13.72
C LEU A 290 0.82 -5.30 15.17
N GLY A 291 -0.02 -4.65 15.97
CA GLY A 291 0.19 -4.49 17.42
C GLY A 291 0.00 -5.77 18.24
N ARG A 292 -0.70 -6.79 17.71
CA ARG A 292 -1.01 -8.05 18.42
C ARG A 292 -0.18 -9.26 17.99
N ALA A 293 0.42 -9.24 16.80
CA ALA A 293 1.24 -10.33 16.27
C ALA A 293 2.43 -10.63 17.20
N PRO A 294 2.97 -11.86 17.21
CA PRO A 294 3.98 -12.30 18.18
C PRO A 294 5.37 -11.72 17.87
N SER A 295 5.49 -10.39 17.91
CA SER A 295 6.75 -9.64 18.09
C SER A 295 7.55 -10.23 19.25
N ARG A 296 6.87 -10.83 20.24
CA ARG A 296 7.47 -11.59 21.36
C ARG A 296 8.40 -12.74 20.95
N VAL A 297 8.23 -13.37 19.79
CA VAL A 297 9.09 -14.51 19.36
C VAL A 297 10.33 -14.03 18.63
N ALA A 298 10.21 -13.00 17.78
CA ALA A 298 11.37 -12.35 17.16
C ALA A 298 12.19 -11.57 18.19
N LEU A 299 11.50 -10.93 19.14
CA LEU A 299 12.13 -10.15 20.19
C LEU A 299 12.73 -11.05 21.30
N LYS A 300 12.37 -12.32 21.42
CA LYS A 300 13.12 -13.26 22.28
C LYS A 300 14.55 -13.54 21.79
N ARG A 301 14.89 -13.22 20.53
CA ARG A 301 16.28 -13.28 20.00
C ARG A 301 17.07 -11.97 20.22
N ILE A 302 16.51 -11.00 20.97
CA ILE A 302 16.91 -9.59 21.04
C ILE A 302 18.36 -9.27 21.39
N VAL A 303 19.15 -10.13 22.03
CA VAL A 303 20.42 -9.63 22.58
C VAL A 303 21.46 -9.29 21.48
N VAL A 304 21.25 -9.68 20.23
CA VAL A 304 22.29 -9.52 19.19
C VAL A 304 21.91 -8.58 18.02
N ASP A 305 20.65 -8.49 17.57
CA ASP A 305 20.31 -7.75 16.32
C ASP A 305 18.98 -6.95 16.37
N VAL A 306 18.77 -6.15 17.43
CA VAL A 306 17.49 -5.45 17.72
C VAL A 306 17.04 -4.45 16.66
N SER A 307 17.96 -3.70 16.08
CA SER A 307 17.62 -2.41 15.45
C SER A 307 17.49 -2.46 13.92
N VAL A 308 18.09 -3.45 13.26
CA VAL A 308 18.07 -3.53 11.79
C VAL A 308 17.09 -4.61 11.33
N LEU A 309 17.29 -5.86 11.73
CA LEU A 309 16.51 -6.98 11.19
C LEU A 309 15.07 -7.02 11.71
N ALA A 310 14.83 -6.74 12.99
CA ALA A 310 13.48 -6.78 13.56
C ALA A 310 12.60 -5.62 13.04
N ILE A 311 13.19 -4.44 12.84
CA ILE A 311 12.44 -3.27 12.39
C ILE A 311 12.29 -3.27 10.86
N GLU A 312 13.34 -3.55 10.10
CA GLU A 312 13.27 -3.61 8.62
C GLU A 312 12.41 -4.78 8.13
N SER A 313 12.50 -5.95 8.77
CA SER A 313 11.83 -7.16 8.26
C SER A 313 10.38 -7.33 8.75
N CYS A 314 10.02 -6.87 9.96
CA CYS A 314 8.67 -7.11 10.52
C CYS A 314 7.78 -5.87 10.58
N LEU A 315 8.34 -4.70 10.92
CA LEU A 315 7.55 -3.48 11.15
C LEU A 315 7.49 -2.61 9.90
N LEU A 316 8.56 -2.56 9.10
CA LEU A 316 8.65 -1.77 7.88
C LEU A 316 8.19 -2.50 6.60
N SER A 317 7.97 -3.81 6.66
CA SER A 317 7.48 -4.61 5.53
C SER A 317 5.96 -4.53 5.38
N LYS A 318 5.22 -4.55 6.49
CA LYS A 318 3.75 -4.58 6.50
C LYS A 318 3.07 -3.31 5.98
N PRO A 319 3.51 -2.08 6.30
CA PRO A 319 2.91 -0.87 5.74
C PRO A 319 2.89 -0.85 4.21
N LYS A 320 3.89 -1.45 3.56
CA LYS A 320 3.99 -1.53 2.10
C LYS A 320 2.84 -2.33 1.47
N GLY A 321 2.21 -3.24 2.22
CA GLY A 321 1.18 -4.18 1.77
C GLY A 321 -0.26 -3.78 2.11
N LEU A 322 -0.48 -2.75 2.93
CA LEU A 322 -1.80 -2.43 3.50
C LEU A 322 -2.85 -2.03 2.45
N LEU A 323 -2.44 -1.23 1.47
CA LEU A 323 -3.30 -0.76 0.38
C LEU A 323 -2.67 -1.13 -0.96
N CYS A 324 -2.29 -2.40 -1.10
CA CYS A 324 -1.77 -2.92 -2.35
C CYS A 324 -2.87 -3.04 -3.40
N PRO A 325 -2.52 -2.94 -4.71
CA PRO A 325 -3.49 -3.04 -5.80
C PRO A 325 -4.33 -4.31 -5.77
N GLU A 326 -3.73 -5.41 -5.33
CA GLU A 326 -4.36 -6.71 -5.17
C GLU A 326 -5.55 -6.62 -4.19
N VAL A 327 -5.38 -5.91 -3.07
CA VAL A 327 -6.43 -5.72 -2.06
C VAL A 327 -7.64 -5.02 -2.66
N ILE A 328 -7.42 -4.05 -3.55
CA ILE A 328 -8.50 -3.29 -4.20
C ILE A 328 -9.22 -4.11 -5.26
N CYS A 329 -8.49 -4.98 -5.97
CA CYS A 329 -9.09 -5.92 -6.92
C CYS A 329 -10.00 -6.94 -6.23
N ASP A 330 -9.69 -7.29 -4.97
CA ASP A 330 -10.46 -8.24 -4.16
C ASP A 330 -11.69 -7.59 -3.49
N LEU A 331 -11.83 -6.26 -3.53
CA LEU A 331 -13.02 -5.57 -2.99
C LEU A 331 -14.26 -5.82 -3.87
N ASP A 332 -15.35 -6.18 -3.21
CA ASP A 332 -16.66 -6.30 -3.84
C ASP A 332 -17.20 -4.94 -4.32
N ASP A 333 -18.15 -4.98 -5.24
CA ASP A 333 -18.73 -3.78 -5.86
C ASP A 333 -19.43 -2.85 -4.85
N ASP A 334 -20.01 -3.42 -3.80
CA ASP A 334 -20.75 -2.67 -2.77
C ASP A 334 -19.80 -1.93 -1.82
N MET A 335 -18.67 -2.53 -1.48
CA MET A 335 -17.61 -1.92 -0.70
C MET A 335 -16.89 -0.82 -1.50
N VAL A 336 -16.66 -1.03 -2.80
CA VAL A 336 -16.12 0.03 -3.68
C VAL A 336 -17.05 1.24 -3.70
N ARG A 337 -18.37 1.04 -3.78
CA ARG A 337 -19.36 2.11 -3.68
C ARG A 337 -19.39 2.75 -2.30
N HIS A 338 -19.21 1.98 -1.23
CA HIS A 338 -19.15 2.55 0.11
C HIS A 338 -17.90 3.42 0.33
N ILE A 339 -16.77 3.05 -0.29
CA ILE A 339 -15.49 3.73 -0.10
C ILE A 339 -15.33 4.93 -1.03
N ALA A 340 -15.62 4.77 -2.32
CA ALA A 340 -15.40 5.78 -3.37
C ALA A 340 -16.70 6.27 -4.01
N GLY A 341 -17.85 5.96 -3.40
CA GLY A 341 -19.14 6.51 -3.80
C GLY A 341 -19.18 8.01 -3.61
N GLU A 342 -19.60 8.73 -4.65
CA GLU A 342 -19.91 10.14 -4.51
C GLU A 342 -21.17 10.29 -3.64
N SER A 343 -21.21 11.30 -2.78
CA SER A 343 -22.45 11.65 -2.09
C SER A 343 -23.48 12.19 -3.09
N ASP A 344 -24.76 12.09 -2.74
CA ASP A 344 -25.84 12.65 -3.56
C ASP A 344 -25.63 14.15 -3.82
N GLU A 345 -25.07 14.86 -2.84
CA GLU A 345 -24.74 16.29 -2.92
C GLU A 345 -23.67 16.56 -3.99
N VAL A 346 -22.54 15.85 -3.95
CA VAL A 346 -21.46 15.97 -4.94
C VAL A 346 -21.95 15.58 -6.34
N THR A 347 -22.81 14.58 -6.42
CA THR A 347 -23.42 14.14 -7.69
C THR A 347 -24.29 15.24 -8.28
N MET A 348 -25.15 15.87 -7.48
CA MET A 348 -26.00 16.99 -7.92
C MET A 348 -25.17 18.21 -8.34
N GLU A 349 -24.11 18.54 -7.61
CA GLU A 349 -23.21 19.64 -7.98
C GLU A 349 -22.46 19.36 -9.28
N ARG A 350 -21.99 18.13 -9.51
CA ARG A 350 -21.35 17.74 -10.76
C ARG A 350 -22.29 17.86 -11.94
N VAL A 351 -23.55 17.43 -11.80
CA VAL A 351 -24.57 17.57 -12.85
C VAL A 351 -24.77 19.05 -13.19
N ARG A 352 -24.92 19.90 -12.17
CA ARG A 352 -25.10 21.35 -12.36
C ARG A 352 -23.88 22.00 -13.01
N ALA A 353 -22.67 21.61 -12.62
CA ALA A 353 -21.43 22.11 -13.20
C ALA A 353 -21.28 21.67 -14.67
N ALA A 354 -21.66 20.44 -15.00
CA ALA A 354 -21.64 19.93 -16.37
C ALA A 354 -22.65 20.65 -17.28
N GLU A 355 -23.86 20.94 -16.78
CA GLU A 355 -24.84 21.77 -17.48
C GLU A 355 -24.30 23.17 -17.75
N ASN A 356 -23.73 23.81 -16.74
CA ASN A 356 -23.11 25.14 -16.89
C ASN A 356 -21.95 25.12 -17.90
N LEU A 357 -21.10 24.10 -17.86
CA LEU A 357 -20.00 23.92 -18.81
C LEU A 357 -20.53 23.79 -20.24
N TRP A 358 -21.55 22.95 -20.45
CA TRP A 358 -22.17 22.76 -21.76
C TRP A 358 -22.77 24.06 -22.33
N VAL A 359 -23.46 24.84 -21.49
CA VAL A 359 -24.00 26.15 -21.88
C VAL A 359 -22.87 27.11 -22.27
N LEU A 360 -21.79 27.16 -21.49
CA LEU A 360 -20.65 28.04 -21.74
C LEU A 360 -19.89 27.63 -23.01
N GLU A 361 -19.68 26.34 -23.25
CA GLU A 361 -19.01 25.83 -24.45
C GLU A 361 -19.83 26.11 -25.72
N THR A 362 -21.15 25.90 -25.65
CA THR A 362 -22.08 26.21 -26.74
C THR A 362 -22.08 27.71 -27.03
N GLY A 363 -22.19 28.56 -26.00
CA GLY A 363 -22.10 30.01 -26.14
C GLY A 363 -20.75 30.47 -26.69
N ALA A 364 -19.65 29.87 -26.25
CA ALA A 364 -18.31 30.17 -26.78
C ALA A 364 -18.16 29.76 -28.25
N ALA A 365 -18.76 28.64 -28.67
CA ALA A 365 -18.77 28.22 -30.07
C ALA A 365 -19.58 29.18 -30.95
N GLU A 366 -20.74 29.65 -30.47
CA GLU A 366 -21.57 30.64 -31.16
C GLU A 366 -20.87 32.00 -31.27
N LEU A 367 -20.23 32.49 -30.21
CA LEU A 367 -19.46 33.73 -30.23
C LEU A 367 -18.26 33.64 -31.18
N LYS A 368 -17.57 32.49 -31.23
CA LYS A 368 -16.49 32.24 -32.22
C LYS A 368 -17.04 32.19 -33.65
N ALA A 369 -18.25 31.69 -33.86
CA ALA A 369 -18.91 31.70 -35.17
C ALA A 369 -19.32 33.11 -35.60
N LEU A 370 -19.73 33.97 -34.67
CA LEU A 370 -20.05 35.38 -34.92
C LEU A 370 -18.81 36.22 -35.23
N GLN A 371 -17.68 36.01 -34.52
CA GLN A 371 -16.41 36.66 -34.84
C GLN A 371 -15.85 36.29 -36.23
N ARG A 372 -16.24 35.13 -36.77
CA ARG A 372 -15.83 34.70 -38.12
C ARG A 372 -16.69 35.27 -39.25
N LYS A 373 -17.82 35.94 -38.96
CA LYS A 373 -18.60 36.65 -39.98
C LYS A 373 -17.89 37.98 -40.33
N PRO A 374 -17.57 38.25 -41.61
CA PRO A 374 -16.97 39.52 -41.97
C PRO A 374 -17.96 40.66 -41.67
N ALA A 375 -17.43 41.78 -41.14
CA ALA A 375 -18.19 42.98 -40.89
C ALA A 375 -19.00 43.34 -42.16
N ILE A 376 -20.31 43.47 -42.00
CA ILE A 376 -21.20 43.93 -43.06
C ILE A 376 -20.74 45.36 -43.37
N SER A 377 -20.09 45.55 -44.53
CA SER A 377 -19.74 46.86 -45.05
C SER A 377 -21.03 47.61 -45.37
N ASN A 378 -21.23 48.75 -44.71
CA ASN A 378 -22.26 49.74 -45.07
C ASN A 378 -22.08 50.28 -46.49
#